data_AF-A0A3S0FT87-F1
#
_entry.id   AF-A0A3S0FT87-F1
#
_cell.length_a   1.000
_cell.length_b   1.000
_cell.length_c   1.000
_cell.angle_alpha   90.00
_cell.angle_beta   90.00
_cell.angle_gamma   90.00
#
_symmetry.space_group_name_H-M   'P 1'
#
loop_
_entity.id
_entity.type
_entity.pdbx_description
1 polymer ?
#
loop_
_entity_poly.entity_id
_entity_poly.type
_entity_poly.pdbx_seq_one_letter_code
_entity_poly.pdbx_strand_id
1 'polypeptide(L)'
;MVYINFSDLKFLRKSGNGYFNTALEPIPSENFQLLQGFLEESNSKPILETTKLIDLQKKFSMSSNLISDVYTMQRNSFRLISK
;
A
#
# COMPACT_ATOMS: atom_id res chain seq x y z
N MET A 1 11.27 -11.69 29.45
CA MET A 1 11.08 -11.27 28.05
C MET A 1 12.18 -10.28 27.71
N VAL A 2 12.89 -10.48 26.60
CA VAL A 2 13.94 -9.56 26.13
C VAL A 2 13.39 -8.89 24.87
N TYR A 3 13.31 -7.57 24.86
CA TYR A 3 12.97 -6.83 23.66
C TYR A 3 14.20 -6.68 22.78
N ILE A 4 14.02 -6.93 21.49
CA ILE A 4 15.04 -6.77 20.47
C ILE A 4 14.62 -5.66 19.51
N ASN A 5 15.60 -4.90 19.06
CA ASN A 5 15.49 -3.88 18.05
C ASN A 5 16.32 -4.30 16.82
N PHE A 6 16.04 -3.72 15.68
CA PHE A 6 16.82 -3.92 14.46
C PHE A 6 17.32 -2.58 13.96
N SER A 7 18.51 -2.56 13.38
CA SER A 7 19.15 -1.34 12.88
C SER A 7 18.31 -0.63 11.80
N ASP A 8 17.64 -1.37 10.92
CA ASP A 8 16.69 -0.81 9.94
C ASP A 8 15.44 -1.68 9.77
N LEU A 9 14.30 -1.09 10.16
CA LEU A 9 12.97 -1.70 10.11
C LEU A 9 12.48 -1.96 8.68
N LYS A 10 13.03 -1.30 7.65
CA LYS A 10 12.60 -1.45 6.24
C LYS A 10 12.97 -2.81 5.64
N PHE A 11 13.96 -3.49 6.22
CA PHE A 11 14.37 -4.83 5.80
C PHE A 11 13.52 -5.94 6.42
N LEU A 12 12.66 -5.62 7.40
CA LEU A 12 11.70 -6.56 7.94
C LEU A 12 10.68 -6.94 6.86
N ARG A 13 10.43 -8.24 6.73
CA ARG A 13 9.41 -8.80 5.84
C ARG A 13 8.32 -9.44 6.69
N LYS A 14 7.06 -9.11 6.43
CA LYS A 14 5.93 -9.73 7.13
C LYS A 14 5.88 -11.22 6.79
N SER A 15 5.91 -12.07 7.81
CA SER A 15 5.82 -13.54 7.67
C SER A 15 4.40 -14.07 7.87
N GLY A 16 3.43 -13.20 8.20
CA GLY A 16 2.05 -13.56 8.53
C GLY A 16 1.76 -13.47 10.04
N ASN A 17 0.48 -13.40 10.41
CA ASN A 17 -0.01 -13.33 11.80
C ASN A 17 0.65 -12.24 12.69
N GLY A 18 1.09 -11.14 12.08
CA GLY A 18 1.76 -10.04 12.80
C GLY A 18 3.26 -10.26 13.04
N TYR A 19 3.83 -11.39 12.61
CA TYR A 19 5.26 -11.67 12.72
C TYR A 19 6.06 -11.08 11.56
N PHE A 20 7.32 -10.76 11.85
CA PHE A 20 8.30 -10.25 10.89
C PHE A 20 9.53 -11.15 10.85
N ASN A 21 10.03 -11.44 9.65
CA ASN A 21 11.28 -12.14 9.42
C ASN A 21 12.33 -11.18 8.85
N THR A 22 13.57 -11.36 9.25
CA THR A 22 14.72 -10.62 8.72
C THR A 22 15.99 -11.45 8.85
N ALA A 23 16.98 -11.16 8.00
CA ALA A 23 18.34 -11.70 8.10
C ALA A 23 19.26 -10.78 8.92
N LEU A 24 18.78 -9.62 9.37
CA LEU A 24 19.52 -8.70 10.22
C LEU A 24 19.68 -9.27 11.63
N GLU A 25 20.85 -9.08 12.23
CA GLU A 25 21.09 -9.46 13.62
C GLU A 25 20.28 -8.57 14.59
N PRO A 26 19.62 -9.16 15.59
CA PRO A 26 18.86 -8.40 16.59
C PRO A 26 19.80 -7.69 17.57
N ILE A 27 19.48 -6.45 17.91
CA ILE A 27 20.16 -5.63 18.92
C ILE A 27 19.28 -5.62 20.18
N PRO A 28 19.79 -5.81 21.39
CA PRO A 28 18.97 -5.69 22.60
C PRO A 28 18.39 -4.27 22.73
N SER A 29 17.10 -4.17 23.02
CA SER A 29 16.42 -2.88 23.20
C SER A 29 16.65 -2.35 24.62
N GLU A 30 17.25 -1.18 24.74
CA GLU A 30 17.57 -0.56 26.04
C GLU A 30 16.42 0.29 26.61
N ASN A 31 15.50 0.75 25.76
CA ASN A 31 14.47 1.74 26.11
C ASN A 31 13.06 1.25 25.79
N PHE A 32 12.58 0.21 26.47
CA PHE A 32 11.19 -0.25 26.36
C PHE A 32 10.41 0.00 27.65
N GLN A 33 9.14 0.37 27.52
CA GLN A 33 8.19 0.46 28.63
C GLN A 33 7.10 -0.58 28.40
N LEU A 34 6.81 -1.40 29.42
CA LEU A 34 5.75 -2.40 29.37
C LEU A 34 4.50 -1.83 30.06
N LEU A 35 3.42 -1.67 29.31
CA LEU A 35 2.11 -1.27 29.84
C LEU A 35 1.21 -2.51 29.91
N GLN A 36 0.90 -2.95 31.14
CA GLN A 36 0.03 -4.11 31.35
C GLN A 36 -1.44 -3.76 31.11
N GLY A 37 -2.17 -4.64 30.43
CA GLY A 37 -3.59 -4.44 30.11
C GLY A 37 -3.83 -3.50 28.93
N PHE A 38 -2.77 -3.06 28.25
CA PHE A 38 -2.83 -2.24 27.05
C PHE A 38 -2.52 -3.10 25.81
N LEU A 39 -3.34 -2.98 24.77
CA LEU A 39 -3.08 -3.56 23.46
C LEU A 39 -2.77 -2.41 22.49
N GLU A 40 -1.66 -2.50 21.76
CA GLU A 40 -1.33 -1.49 20.74
C GLU A 40 -2.42 -1.47 19.66
N GLU A 41 -2.97 -0.27 19.42
CA GLU A 41 -3.95 -0.07 18.35
C GLU A 41 -3.28 -0.08 16.97
N SER A 42 -4.05 -0.44 15.95
CA SER A 42 -3.59 -0.36 14.57
C SER A 42 -3.31 1.09 14.20
N ASN A 43 -2.11 1.37 13.68
CA ASN A 43 -1.74 2.68 13.16
C ASN A 43 -2.44 3.06 11.83
N SER A 44 -3.34 2.20 11.32
CA SER A 44 -4.11 2.46 10.11
C SER A 44 -5.25 3.45 10.38
N LYS A 45 -5.35 4.50 9.57
CA LYS A 45 -6.42 5.51 9.66
C LYS A 45 -7.46 5.23 8.56
N PRO A 46 -8.58 4.54 8.85
CA PRO A 46 -9.45 3.98 7.81
C PRO A 46 -10.01 5.03 6.85
N ILE A 47 -10.31 6.24 7.34
CA ILE A 47 -10.86 7.34 6.53
C ILE A 47 -9.85 7.86 5.49
N LEU A 48 -8.57 7.97 5.86
CA LEU A 48 -7.53 8.41 4.93
C LEU A 48 -7.27 7.34 3.86
N GLU A 49 -7.19 6.08 4.28
CA GLU A 49 -6.94 4.96 3.38
C GLU A 49 -8.09 4.75 2.39
N THR A 50 -9.34 4.88 2.83
CA THR A 50 -10.50 4.80 1.94
C THR A 50 -10.54 5.96 0.95
N THR A 51 -10.17 7.18 1.37
CA THR A 51 -10.07 8.33 0.46
C THR A 51 -9.01 8.09 -0.61
N LYS A 52 -7.85 7.54 -0.23
CA LYS A 52 -6.79 7.14 -1.16
C LYS A 52 -7.27 6.09 -2.17
N LEU A 53 -8.09 5.13 -1.75
CA LEU A 53 -8.71 4.15 -2.63
C LEU A 53 -9.70 4.79 -3.61
N ILE A 54 -10.54 5.73 -3.15
CA ILE A 54 -11.46 6.47 -4.00
C ILE A 54 -10.71 7.26 -5.07
N ASP A 55 -9.62 7.94 -4.70
CA ASP A 55 -8.80 8.70 -5.64
C ASP A 55 -8.11 7.81 -6.67
N LEU A 56 -7.63 6.64 -6.25
CA LEU A 56 -7.07 5.64 -7.18
C LEU A 56 -8.14 5.14 -8.15
N GLN A 57 -9.35 4.85 -7.68
CA GLN A 57 -10.46 4.42 -8.52
C GLN A 57 -10.82 5.50 -9.55
N LYS A 58 -10.94 6.76 -9.14
CA LYS A 58 -11.23 7.88 -10.06
C LYS A 58 -10.17 8.00 -11.15
N LYS A 59 -8.88 7.96 -10.78
CA LYS A 59 -7.76 8.02 -11.74
C LYS A 59 -7.81 6.86 -12.74
N PHE A 60 -8.10 5.65 -12.27
CA PHE A 60 -8.21 4.49 -13.13
C PHE A 60 -9.39 4.63 -14.12
N SER A 61 -10.57 5.03 -13.64
CA SER A 61 -11.74 5.27 -14.50
C SER A 61 -11.49 6.35 -15.55
N MET A 62 -10.84 7.45 -15.17
CA MET A 62 -10.45 8.52 -16.12
C MET A 62 -9.52 7.99 -17.21
N SER A 63 -8.52 7.19 -16.84
CA SER A 63 -7.60 6.59 -17.81
C SER A 63 -8.32 5.62 -18.75
N SER A 64 -9.26 4.81 -18.22
CA SER A 64 -10.05 3.88 -19.03
C SER A 64 -10.93 4.60 -20.03
N ASN A 65 -11.55 5.71 -19.63
CA ASN A 65 -12.39 6.53 -20.52
C ASN A 65 -11.57 7.14 -21.65
N LEU A 66 -10.39 7.71 -21.35
CA LEU A 66 -9.51 8.25 -22.39
C LEU A 66 -9.10 7.20 -23.43
N ILE A 67 -8.79 5.97 -23.00
CA ILE A 67 -8.46 4.88 -23.91
C ILE A 67 -9.65 4.58 -24.83
N SER A 68 -10.86 4.52 -24.29
CA SER A 68 -12.10 4.30 -25.05
C SER A 68 -12.36 5.41 -26.06
N ASP A 69 -12.12 6.67 -25.68
CA ASP A 69 -12.32 7.83 -26.55
C ASP A 69 -11.33 7.81 -27.73
N VAL A 70 -10.05 7.52 -27.46
CA VAL A 70 -9.02 7.36 -28.49
C VAL A 70 -9.38 6.22 -29.45
N TYR A 71 -9.82 5.07 -28.92
CA TYR A 71 -10.22 3.93 -29.73
C TYR A 71 -11.42 4.27 -30.65
N THR A 72 -12.40 4.99 -30.11
CA THR A 72 -13.57 5.45 -30.88
C THR A 72 -13.15 6.43 -31.98
N MET A 73 -12.22 7.35 -31.68
CA MET A 73 -11.67 8.29 -32.66
C MET A 73 -10.94 7.57 -33.79
N GLN A 74 -10.09 6.58 -33.48
CA GLN A 74 -9.40 5.76 -34.47
C GLN A 74 -10.40 5.04 -35.40
N ARG A 75 -11.41 4.38 -34.82
CA ARG A 75 -12.44 3.68 -35.59
C ARG A 75 -13.20 4.62 -36.53
N ASN A 76 -13.51 5.82 -36.07
CA ASN A 76 -14.18 6.83 -36.89
C ASN A 76 -13.29 7.32 -38.03
N SER A 77 -11.99 7.52 -37.79
CA SER A 77 -11.02 7.90 -38.83
C SER A 77 -10.90 6.83 -39.91
N PHE A 78 -10.77 5.55 -39.53
CA PHE A 78 -10.74 4.45 -40.50
C PHE A 78 -12.01 4.40 -41.37
N ARG A 79 -13.18 4.60 -40.78
CA ARG A 79 -14.46 4.63 -41.52
C ARG A 79 -14.55 5.77 -42.53
N LEU A 80 -13.92 6.92 -42.25
CA LEU A 80 -13.89 8.05 -43.16
C LEU A 80 -12.93 7.84 -44.33
N ILE A 81 -11.81 7.15 -44.12
CA ILE A 81 -10.79 6.88 -45.14
C ILE A 81 -11.18 5.70 -46.04
N SER A 82 -11.97 4.75 -45.54
CA SER A 82 -12.39 3.56 -46.29
C SER A 82 -13.57 3.80 -47.26
N LYS A 83 -13.95 5.05 -47.51
CA LYS A 83 -15.11 5.43 -48.33
C LYS A 83 -14.67 6.37 -49.44
#